data_AF-A0A450Y435-F1
#
_entry.id   AF-A0A450Y435-F1
#
_cell.length_a   1.000
_cell.length_b   1.000
_cell.length_c   1.000
_cell.angle_alpha   90.00
_cell.angle_beta   90.00
_cell.angle_gamma   90.00
#
_symmetry.space_group_name_H-M   'P 1'
#
loop_
_entity.id
_entity.type
_entity.pdbx_description
1 polymer ?
#
loop_
_entity_poly.entity_id
_entity_poly.type
_entity_poly.pdbx_seq_one_letter_code
_entity_poly.pdbx_strand_id
1 'polypeptide(L)'
;KVEVAVQVVERWILARLRHHTFFCLSDLNTAIRQLLQEMNARPLQRQKVSRWDLFETLDRPALHPLPSTPYEYAQWKKAKVSIDYHIEFNRRLYSVPHALVGEVVELRITATLITVLHRGKQVALHQRHGSGRFSTQPHHMPESHRRHQEWSPGRFLNWAKQIGAATLTVVRHQLENRLHPEHGYRACLGILHQSRHYGNERLERACVQAVKIGSPTYKSIASILKNGLEKDLPHESISEHEPLVHDNLRGPGYYR
;
A
#
# COMPACT_ATOMS: atom_id res chain seq x y z
N LYS A 1 29.93 7.53 -31.02
CA LYS A 1 29.83 8.77 -30.21
C LYS A 1 28.36 9.02 -29.84
N VAL A 2 27.88 8.41 -28.76
CA VAL A 2 26.49 8.57 -28.29
C VAL A 2 26.25 9.96 -27.69
N GLU A 3 27.26 10.51 -27.01
CA GLU A 3 27.20 11.83 -26.36
C GLU A 3 26.93 12.99 -27.33
N VAL A 4 27.49 12.95 -28.54
CA VAL A 4 27.26 14.01 -29.55
C VAL A 4 25.82 13.98 -30.05
N ALA A 5 25.20 12.81 -30.17
CA ALA A 5 23.80 12.69 -30.57
C ALA A 5 22.86 13.26 -29.49
N VAL A 6 23.14 13.00 -28.21
CA VAL A 6 22.40 13.57 -27.08
C VAL A 6 22.48 15.10 -27.10
N GLN A 7 23.68 15.67 -27.25
CA GLN A 7 23.86 17.13 -27.34
C GLN A 7 23.10 17.77 -28.51
N VAL A 8 22.98 17.07 -29.63
CA VAL A 8 22.17 17.55 -30.77
C VAL A 8 20.70 17.62 -30.38
N VAL A 9 20.16 16.56 -29.76
CA VAL A 9 18.76 16.55 -29.30
C VAL A 9 18.51 17.64 -28.25
N GLU A 10 19.41 17.81 -27.29
CA GLU A 10 19.31 18.87 -26.27
C GLU A 10 19.24 20.26 -26.90
N ARG A 11 20.11 20.57 -27.87
CA ARG A 11 20.15 21.89 -28.52
C ARG A 11 18.95 22.14 -29.42
N TRP A 12 18.51 21.13 -30.19
CA TRP A 12 17.47 21.32 -31.20
C TRP A 12 16.06 21.14 -30.67
N ILE A 13 15.89 20.43 -29.55
CA ILE A 13 14.58 20.21 -28.94
C ILE A 13 14.50 20.93 -27.59
N LEU A 14 15.27 20.50 -26.58
CA LEU A 14 15.12 21.02 -25.22
C LEU A 14 15.40 22.52 -25.12
N ALA A 15 16.47 23.01 -25.76
CA ALA A 15 16.80 24.42 -25.73
C ALA A 15 15.74 25.28 -26.44
N ARG A 16 15.09 24.79 -27.51
CA ARG A 16 13.99 25.54 -28.17
C ARG A 16 12.74 25.60 -27.30
N LEU A 17 12.48 24.57 -26.49
CA LEU A 17 11.31 24.50 -25.61
C LEU A 17 11.51 25.15 -24.23
N ARG A 18 12.74 25.56 -23.88
CA ARG A 18 13.10 26.03 -22.52
C ARG A 18 12.32 27.25 -21.98
N HIS A 19 11.70 28.03 -22.86
CA HIS A 19 10.90 29.20 -22.51
C HIS A 19 9.39 29.00 -22.80
N HIS A 20 8.99 27.78 -23.14
CA HIS A 20 7.59 27.41 -23.33
C HIS A 20 7.04 26.77 -22.06
N THR A 21 5.85 27.21 -21.66
CA THR A 21 5.06 26.58 -20.60
C THR A 21 4.00 25.69 -21.25
N PHE A 22 3.93 24.44 -20.79
CA PHE A 22 2.94 23.46 -21.24
C PHE A 22 2.01 23.12 -20.09
N PHE A 23 0.71 23.05 -20.38
CA PHE A 23 -0.32 22.75 -19.37
C PHE A 23 -0.77 21.29 -19.40
N CYS A 24 -0.41 20.53 -20.44
CA CYS A 24 -0.59 19.09 -20.47
C CYS A 24 0.55 18.36 -21.18
N LEU A 25 0.71 17.07 -20.86
CA LEU A 25 1.74 16.22 -21.44
C LEU A 25 1.56 16.00 -22.95
N SER A 26 0.31 16.03 -23.44
CA SER A 26 0.00 15.86 -24.86
C SER A 26 0.57 17.02 -25.70
N ASP A 27 0.45 18.24 -25.21
CA ASP A 27 0.96 19.43 -25.90
C ASP A 27 2.49 19.40 -25.98
N LEU A 28 3.15 19.06 -24.88
CA LEU A 28 4.61 18.88 -24.84
C LEU A 28 5.06 17.80 -25.84
N ASN A 29 4.40 16.65 -25.85
CA ASN A 29 4.73 15.56 -26.78
C ASN A 29 4.54 15.99 -28.24
N THR A 30 3.52 16.79 -28.54
CA THR A 30 3.26 17.31 -29.88
C THR A 30 4.37 18.27 -30.32
N ALA A 31 4.76 19.22 -29.46
CA ALA A 31 5.85 20.14 -29.73
C ALA A 31 7.20 19.42 -29.94
N ILE A 32 7.50 18.42 -29.11
CA ILE A 32 8.70 17.59 -29.28
C ILE A 32 8.71 16.87 -30.62
N ARG A 33 7.58 16.28 -31.05
CA ARG A 33 7.48 15.56 -32.34
C ARG A 33 7.74 16.48 -33.53
N GLN A 34 7.22 17.71 -33.50
CA GLN A 34 7.45 18.69 -34.56
C GLN A 34 8.95 19.03 -34.66
N LEU A 35 9.59 19.37 -33.53
CA LEU A 35 11.02 19.69 -33.51
C LEU A 35 11.91 18.49 -33.89
N LEU A 36 11.49 17.28 -33.54
CA LEU A 36 12.17 16.04 -33.92
C LEU A 36 12.17 15.85 -35.45
N GLN A 37 11.03 16.10 -36.11
CA GLN A 37 10.93 16.05 -37.57
C GLN A 37 11.84 17.10 -38.23
N GLU A 38 11.80 18.35 -37.76
CA GLU A 38 12.68 19.42 -38.25
C GLU A 38 14.17 19.06 -38.09
N MET A 39 14.55 18.52 -36.92
CA MET A 39 15.93 18.12 -36.62
C MET A 39 16.40 16.99 -37.55
N ASN A 40 15.54 16.01 -37.83
CA ASN A 40 15.87 14.86 -38.64
C ASN A 40 15.93 15.20 -40.15
N ALA A 41 15.09 16.11 -40.62
CA ALA A 41 15.08 16.59 -42.01
C ALA A 41 16.23 17.55 -42.34
N ARG A 42 16.92 18.11 -41.33
CA ARG A 42 18.01 19.07 -41.55
C ARG A 42 19.25 18.40 -42.13
N PRO A 43 19.88 18.97 -43.18
CA PRO A 43 21.15 18.47 -43.72
C PRO A 43 22.26 18.46 -42.67
N LEU A 44 23.15 17.48 -42.76
CA LEU A 44 24.33 17.37 -41.91
C LEU A 44 25.35 18.47 -42.24
N GLN A 45 26.18 18.88 -41.27
CA GLN A 45 27.15 19.96 -41.48
C GLN A 45 28.15 19.71 -42.62
N ARG A 46 28.52 18.44 -42.86
CA ARG A 46 29.54 18.06 -43.84
C ARG A 46 28.98 17.39 -45.09
N GLN A 47 27.68 17.15 -45.14
CA GLN A 47 27.04 16.40 -46.23
C GLN A 47 25.68 17.00 -46.55
N LYS A 48 25.31 17.03 -47.84
CA LYS A 48 24.00 17.56 -48.28
C LYS A 48 22.82 16.62 -47.99
N VAL A 49 23.03 15.53 -47.26
CA VAL A 49 21.99 14.58 -46.83
C VAL A 49 21.60 14.84 -45.37
N SER A 50 20.35 14.54 -45.05
CA SER A 50 19.80 14.64 -43.70
C SER A 50 19.89 13.31 -42.94
N ARG A 51 19.57 13.33 -41.64
CA ARG A 51 19.48 12.09 -40.84
C ARG A 51 18.34 11.21 -41.34
N TRP A 52 17.25 11.82 -41.78
CA TRP A 52 16.12 11.12 -42.38
C TRP A 52 16.52 10.40 -43.67
N ASP A 53 17.28 11.07 -44.55
CA ASP A 53 17.73 10.45 -45.80
C ASP A 53 18.63 9.24 -45.55
N LEU A 54 19.53 9.34 -44.55
CA LEU A 54 20.38 8.23 -44.15
C LEU A 54 19.57 7.08 -43.54
N PHE A 55 18.56 7.37 -42.72
CA PHE A 55 17.66 6.35 -42.17
C PHE A 55 16.90 5.62 -43.29
N GLU A 56 16.33 6.34 -44.25
CA GLU A 56 15.60 5.75 -45.37
C GLU A 56 16.48 4.87 -46.27
N THR A 57 17.71 5.31 -46.54
CA THR A 57 18.60 4.64 -47.50
C THR A 57 19.40 3.50 -46.89
N LEU A 58 19.77 3.58 -45.62
CA LEU A 58 20.67 2.62 -44.96
C LEU A 58 19.95 1.77 -43.92
N ASP A 59 19.24 2.41 -42.98
CA ASP A 59 18.69 1.72 -41.81
C ASP A 59 17.39 0.99 -42.15
N ARG A 60 16.41 1.69 -42.74
CA ARG A 60 15.07 1.15 -43.07
C ARG A 60 15.11 -0.20 -43.82
N PRO A 61 15.92 -0.41 -44.88
CA PRO A 61 15.96 -1.70 -45.57
C PRO A 61 16.60 -2.82 -44.75
N ALA A 62 17.42 -2.49 -43.74
CA ALA A 62 18.07 -3.45 -42.85
C ALA A 62 17.24 -3.77 -41.59
N LEU A 63 16.19 -2.98 -41.30
CA LEU A 63 15.35 -3.17 -40.12
C LEU A 63 14.30 -4.27 -40.32
N HIS A 64 14.09 -5.05 -39.26
CA HIS A 64 12.93 -5.94 -39.17
C HIS A 64 11.63 -5.15 -39.03
N PRO A 65 10.48 -5.74 -39.41
CA PRO A 65 9.18 -5.12 -39.18
C PRO A 65 8.99 -4.80 -37.70
N LEU A 66 8.31 -3.69 -37.43
CA LEU A 66 7.99 -3.28 -36.07
C LEU A 66 7.16 -4.38 -35.38
N PRO A 67 7.56 -4.87 -34.20
CA PRO A 67 6.75 -5.83 -33.46
C PRO A 67 5.33 -5.31 -33.23
N SER A 68 4.33 -6.17 -33.40
CA SER A 68 2.91 -5.83 -33.21
C SER A 68 2.60 -5.43 -31.77
N THR A 69 3.37 -5.94 -30.81
CA THR A 69 3.29 -5.60 -29.40
C THR A 69 4.39 -4.60 -29.03
N PRO A 70 4.05 -3.40 -28.56
CA PRO A 70 5.03 -2.45 -28.03
C PRO A 70 5.87 -3.08 -26.91
N TYR A 71 7.12 -2.66 -26.80
CA TYR A 71 7.96 -3.05 -25.68
C TYR A 71 7.32 -2.62 -24.35
N GLU A 72 7.06 -3.59 -23.47
CA GLU A 72 6.51 -3.34 -22.14
C GLU A 72 7.63 -3.40 -21.11
N TYR A 73 8.03 -2.23 -20.59
CA TYR A 73 8.95 -2.17 -19.48
C TYR A 73 8.34 -2.80 -18.23
N ALA A 74 9.08 -3.72 -17.60
CA ALA A 74 8.67 -4.39 -16.38
C ALA A 74 9.75 -4.31 -15.30
N GLN A 75 9.31 -4.01 -14.08
CA GLN A 75 10.12 -4.11 -12.88
C GLN A 75 9.88 -5.45 -12.20
N TRP A 76 10.92 -5.99 -11.58
CA TRP A 76 10.85 -7.27 -10.88
C TRP A 76 11.07 -7.06 -9.38
N LYS A 77 10.23 -7.69 -8.56
CA LYS A 77 10.32 -7.59 -7.11
C LYS A 77 9.92 -8.90 -6.44
N LYS A 78 10.65 -9.35 -5.42
CA LYS A 78 10.22 -10.47 -4.56
C LYS A 78 9.30 -9.97 -3.45
N ALA A 79 8.26 -10.74 -3.14
CA ALA A 79 7.34 -10.46 -2.04
C ALA A 79 6.97 -11.76 -1.32
N LYS A 80 6.92 -11.71 0.01
CA LYS A 80 6.41 -12.81 0.82
C LYS A 80 4.89 -12.71 0.91
N VAL A 81 4.20 -13.82 0.64
CA VAL A 81 2.75 -13.90 0.80
C VAL A 81 2.43 -13.90 2.28
N SER A 82 1.59 -12.96 2.69
CA SER A 82 1.20 -12.84 4.10
C SER A 82 0.10 -13.83 4.46
N ILE A 83 -0.22 -13.91 5.75
CA ILE A 83 -1.22 -14.85 6.30
C ILE A 83 -2.63 -14.58 5.80
N ASP A 84 -2.89 -13.37 5.31
CA ASP A 84 -4.14 -13.00 4.66
C ASP A 84 -4.13 -13.32 3.16
N TYR A 85 -3.21 -14.17 2.68
CA TYR A 85 -3.02 -14.53 1.25
C TYR A 85 -2.87 -13.31 0.32
N HIS A 86 -2.37 -12.18 0.82
CA HIS A 86 -2.08 -11.00 0.01
C HIS A 86 -0.59 -10.63 0.00
N ILE A 87 -0.14 -10.16 -1.16
CA ILE A 87 1.15 -9.47 -1.34
C ILE A 87 0.94 -7.96 -1.39
N GLU A 88 1.92 -7.19 -0.91
CA GLU A 88 1.85 -5.73 -0.89
C GLU A 88 2.77 -5.08 -1.93
N PHE A 89 2.20 -4.22 -2.76
CA PHE A 89 2.94 -3.35 -3.67
C PHE A 89 2.32 -1.94 -3.68
N ASN A 90 3.15 -0.91 -3.48
CA ASN A 90 2.73 0.49 -3.39
C ASN A 90 1.52 0.73 -2.47
N ARG A 91 1.56 0.17 -1.25
CA ARG A 91 0.51 0.27 -0.21
C ARG A 91 -0.82 -0.40 -0.58
N ARG A 92 -0.90 -1.08 -1.72
CA ARG A 92 -2.03 -1.89 -2.16
C ARG A 92 -1.74 -3.37 -1.95
N LEU A 93 -2.79 -4.11 -1.65
CA LEU A 93 -2.75 -5.54 -1.37
C LEU A 93 -3.40 -6.30 -2.53
N TYR A 94 -2.70 -7.30 -3.04
CA TYR A 94 -3.15 -8.13 -4.17
C TYR A 94 -3.26 -9.57 -3.69
N SER A 95 -4.43 -10.19 -3.85
CA SER A 95 -4.65 -11.57 -3.43
C SER A 95 -3.84 -12.53 -4.29
N VAL A 96 -3.38 -13.62 -3.70
CA VAL A 96 -2.79 -14.76 -4.41
C VAL A 96 -3.49 -16.04 -3.96
N PRO A 97 -3.37 -17.15 -4.70
CA PRO A 97 -3.93 -18.43 -4.25
C PRO A 97 -3.49 -18.76 -2.81
N HIS A 98 -4.46 -19.08 -1.94
CA HIS A 98 -4.20 -19.36 -0.52
C HIS A 98 -3.09 -20.40 -0.27
N ALA A 99 -2.93 -21.39 -1.15
CA ALA A 99 -1.87 -22.40 -1.02
C ALA A 99 -0.44 -21.82 -0.98
N LEU A 100 -0.27 -20.55 -1.34
CA LEU A 100 1.02 -19.86 -1.35
C LEU A 100 1.26 -19.03 -0.08
N VAL A 101 0.39 -19.08 0.94
CA VAL A 101 0.61 -18.37 2.20
C VAL A 101 1.96 -18.75 2.82
N GLY A 102 2.78 -17.76 3.15
CA GLY A 102 4.13 -17.96 3.70
C GLY A 102 5.23 -18.14 2.65
N GLU A 103 4.89 -18.46 1.40
CA GLU A 103 5.84 -18.59 0.30
C GLU A 103 6.34 -17.22 -0.20
N VAL A 104 7.48 -17.24 -0.90
CA VAL A 104 8.02 -16.07 -1.59
C VAL A 104 7.68 -16.16 -3.07
N VAL A 105 7.06 -15.10 -3.59
CA VAL A 105 6.67 -14.98 -5.00
C VAL A 105 7.43 -13.83 -5.67
N GLU A 106 7.50 -13.88 -7.00
CA GLU A 106 8.07 -12.84 -7.84
C GLU A 106 6.95 -12.02 -8.48
N LEU A 107 7.11 -10.70 -8.47
CA LEU A 107 6.19 -9.76 -9.06
C LEU A 107 6.83 -9.20 -10.32
N ARG A 108 6.17 -9.40 -11.46
CA ARG A 108 6.43 -8.67 -12.70
C ARG A 108 5.45 -7.49 -12.74
N ILE A 109 6.00 -6.29 -12.61
CA ILE A 109 5.27 -5.04 -12.44
C ILE A 109 5.42 -4.22 -13.70
N THR A 110 4.31 -3.96 -14.39
CA THR A 110 4.30 -3.13 -15.60
C THR A 110 3.63 -1.79 -15.30
N ALA A 111 3.44 -0.96 -16.32
CA ALA A 111 2.72 0.31 -16.16
C ALA A 111 1.28 0.11 -15.65
N THR A 112 0.63 -1.00 -16.03
CA THR A 112 -0.79 -1.24 -15.77
C THR A 112 -1.06 -2.53 -15.00
N LEU A 113 -0.14 -3.49 -14.98
CA LEU A 113 -0.38 -4.81 -14.41
C LEU A 113 0.61 -5.18 -13.31
N ILE A 114 0.14 -6.03 -12.39
CA ILE A 114 0.93 -6.78 -11.42
C ILE A 114 0.71 -8.25 -11.72
N THR A 115 1.72 -8.91 -12.30
CA THR A 115 1.72 -10.36 -12.49
C THR A 115 2.46 -10.99 -11.33
N VAL A 116 1.84 -11.95 -10.66
CA VAL A 116 2.46 -12.72 -9.58
C VAL A 116 2.91 -14.06 -10.15
N LEU A 117 4.18 -14.39 -9.94
CA LEU A 117 4.79 -15.63 -10.37
C LEU A 117 5.29 -16.42 -9.15
N HIS A 118 5.00 -17.71 -9.14
CA HIS A 118 5.58 -18.65 -8.20
C HIS A 118 6.36 -19.70 -8.99
N ARG A 119 7.67 -19.80 -8.74
CA ARG A 119 8.58 -20.73 -9.45
C ARG A 119 8.48 -20.61 -10.99
N GLY A 120 8.46 -19.37 -11.50
CA GLY A 120 8.37 -19.06 -12.93
C GLY A 120 6.98 -19.22 -13.56
N LYS A 121 5.97 -19.71 -12.82
CA LYS A 121 4.59 -19.83 -13.32
C LYS A 121 3.73 -18.69 -12.83
N GLN A 122 2.95 -18.08 -13.71
CA GLN A 122 1.95 -17.08 -13.33
C GLN A 122 0.86 -17.73 -12.47
N VAL A 123 0.65 -17.18 -11.28
CA VAL A 123 -0.35 -17.64 -10.31
C VAL A 123 -1.46 -16.62 -10.06
N ALA A 124 -1.22 -15.34 -10.36
CA ALA A 124 -2.22 -14.29 -10.29
C ALA A 124 -1.87 -13.14 -11.24
N LEU A 125 -2.89 -12.38 -11.66
CA LEU A 125 -2.74 -11.19 -12.50
C LEU A 125 -3.72 -10.10 -12.05
N HIS A 126 -3.21 -8.91 -11.74
CA HIS A 126 -4.01 -7.81 -11.24
C HIS A 126 -3.77 -6.52 -12.02
N GLN A 127 -4.78 -5.66 -12.07
CA GLN A 127 -4.59 -4.25 -12.41
C GLN A 127 -3.78 -3.57 -11.31
N ARG A 128 -2.71 -2.88 -11.68
CA ARG A 128 -1.84 -2.11 -10.78
C ARG A 128 -2.59 -0.93 -10.14
N HIS A 129 -3.53 -0.37 -10.88
CA HIS A 129 -4.34 0.77 -10.46
C HIS A 129 -5.79 0.35 -10.26
N GLY A 130 -6.48 0.99 -9.31
CA GLY A 130 -7.88 0.71 -9.01
C GLY A 130 -8.36 1.46 -7.77
N SER A 131 -9.62 1.29 -7.40
CA SER A 131 -10.16 1.82 -6.14
C SER A 131 -9.73 0.95 -4.96
N GLY A 132 -9.74 1.52 -3.76
CA GLY A 132 -9.51 0.79 -2.51
C GLY A 132 -8.08 0.29 -2.27
N ARG A 133 -7.88 -0.33 -1.10
CA ARG A 133 -6.58 -0.88 -0.68
C ARG A 133 -6.36 -2.32 -1.17
N PHE A 134 -7.42 -3.09 -1.34
CA PHE A 134 -7.39 -4.51 -1.69
C PHE A 134 -7.84 -4.72 -3.13
N SER A 135 -7.11 -5.56 -3.87
CA SER A 135 -7.52 -6.17 -5.13
C SER A 135 -7.60 -7.68 -4.89
N THR A 136 -8.78 -8.15 -4.50
CA THR A 136 -9.02 -9.54 -4.15
C THR A 136 -9.80 -10.22 -5.28
N GLN A 137 -9.28 -11.34 -5.79
CA GLN A 137 -10.01 -12.19 -6.72
C GLN A 137 -10.73 -13.31 -5.95
N PRO A 138 -12.03 -13.54 -6.17
CA PRO A 138 -12.81 -14.51 -5.38
C PRO A 138 -12.25 -15.94 -5.41
N HIS A 139 -11.72 -16.39 -6.55
CA HIS A 139 -11.21 -17.76 -6.72
C HIS A 139 -9.89 -18.04 -5.98
N HIS A 140 -9.20 -17.00 -5.48
CA HIS A 140 -8.05 -17.18 -4.60
C HIS A 140 -8.45 -17.59 -3.17
N MET A 141 -9.74 -17.54 -2.87
CA MET A 141 -10.33 -17.79 -1.56
C MET A 141 -11.29 -19.00 -1.59
N PRO A 142 -10.79 -20.24 -1.77
CA PRO A 142 -11.65 -21.42 -1.70
C PRO A 142 -12.18 -21.65 -0.27
N GLU A 143 -13.44 -22.11 -0.17
CA GLU A 143 -14.16 -22.33 1.11
C GLU A 143 -13.47 -23.28 2.09
N SER A 144 -12.51 -24.07 1.63
CA SER A 144 -11.63 -24.92 2.44
C SER A 144 -10.77 -24.15 3.46
N HIS A 145 -10.76 -22.81 3.39
CA HIS A 145 -10.12 -21.89 4.35
C HIS A 145 -10.56 -22.11 5.81
N ARG A 146 -11.71 -22.73 6.07
CA ARG A 146 -12.31 -22.83 7.42
C ARG A 146 -11.69 -23.87 8.37
N ARG A 147 -10.91 -24.85 7.90
CA ARG A 147 -10.65 -26.07 8.73
C ARG A 147 -9.20 -26.37 9.12
N HIS A 148 -8.20 -25.83 8.42
CA HIS A 148 -6.79 -26.24 8.63
C HIS A 148 -5.82 -25.06 8.57
N GLN A 149 -5.87 -24.15 9.53
CA GLN A 149 -4.91 -23.05 9.61
C GLN A 149 -4.27 -22.91 10.98
N GLU A 150 -2.98 -22.55 10.96
CA GLU A 150 -2.29 -22.01 12.13
C GLU A 150 -2.99 -20.73 12.64
N TRP A 151 -3.56 -19.89 11.78
CA TRP A 151 -4.17 -18.62 12.16
C TRP A 151 -5.66 -18.57 11.80
N SER A 152 -6.54 -18.60 12.81
CA SER A 152 -7.99 -18.49 12.65
C SER A 152 -8.55 -17.26 13.38
N PRO A 153 -9.77 -16.77 13.05
CA PRO A 153 -10.41 -15.70 13.81
C PRO A 153 -10.48 -16.01 15.31
N GLY A 154 -10.81 -17.27 15.64
CA GLY A 154 -10.84 -17.76 17.02
C GLY A 154 -9.48 -17.65 17.73
N ARG A 155 -8.37 -17.92 17.05
CA ARG A 155 -7.02 -17.76 17.62
C ARG A 155 -6.71 -16.29 17.93
N PHE A 156 -7.06 -15.37 17.04
CA PHE A 156 -6.89 -13.93 17.28
C PHE A 156 -7.71 -13.47 18.50
N LEU A 157 -8.96 -13.89 18.58
CA LEU A 157 -9.84 -13.56 19.71
C LEU A 157 -9.32 -14.16 21.03
N ASN A 158 -8.85 -15.41 21.02
CA ASN A 158 -8.30 -16.05 22.21
C ASN A 158 -7.01 -15.36 22.71
N TRP A 159 -6.11 -14.98 21.80
CA TRP A 159 -4.91 -14.23 22.18
C TRP A 159 -5.26 -12.84 22.70
N ALA A 160 -6.18 -12.13 22.04
CA ALA A 160 -6.65 -10.82 22.50
C ALA A 160 -7.27 -10.90 23.90
N LYS A 161 -8.05 -11.96 24.18
CA LYS A 161 -8.66 -12.22 25.49
C LYS A 161 -7.63 -12.43 26.61
N GLN A 162 -6.47 -13.01 26.30
CA GLN A 162 -5.38 -13.17 27.28
C GLN A 162 -4.72 -11.84 27.65
N ILE A 163 -4.82 -10.83 26.78
CA ILE A 163 -4.28 -9.48 27.02
C ILE A 163 -5.30 -8.65 27.80
N GLY A 164 -6.56 -8.63 27.36
CA GLY A 164 -7.65 -7.96 28.06
C GLY A 164 -8.92 -7.74 27.24
N ALA A 165 -9.93 -7.17 27.89
CA ALA A 165 -11.28 -7.01 27.33
C ALA A 165 -11.34 -5.95 26.20
N ALA A 166 -10.60 -4.85 26.34
CA ALA A 166 -10.52 -3.81 25.32
C ALA A 166 -9.75 -4.29 24.10
N THR A 167 -8.65 -5.02 24.30
CA THR A 167 -7.90 -5.64 23.19
C THR A 167 -8.78 -6.62 22.41
N LEU A 168 -9.57 -7.46 23.11
CA LEU A 168 -10.55 -8.35 22.48
C LEU A 168 -11.57 -7.57 21.63
N THR A 169 -12.08 -6.46 22.16
CA THR A 169 -13.07 -5.62 21.48
C THR A 169 -12.50 -5.03 20.20
N VAL A 170 -11.27 -4.51 20.23
CA VAL A 170 -10.60 -3.99 19.04
C VAL A 170 -10.35 -5.09 18.01
N VAL A 171 -9.83 -6.25 18.43
CA VAL A 171 -9.54 -7.36 17.50
C VAL A 171 -10.82 -7.86 16.84
N ARG A 172 -11.92 -7.99 17.61
CA ARG A 172 -13.24 -8.31 17.07
C ARG A 172 -13.70 -7.28 16.03
N HIS A 173 -13.61 -6.00 16.37
CA HIS A 173 -13.94 -4.90 15.46
C HIS A 173 -13.15 -4.98 14.14
N GLN A 174 -11.88 -5.38 14.18
CA GLN A 174 -11.05 -5.50 12.97
C GLN A 174 -11.45 -6.66 12.05
N LEU A 175 -12.03 -7.72 12.61
CA LEU A 175 -12.46 -8.91 11.88
C LEU A 175 -13.88 -8.74 11.31
N GLU A 176 -14.77 -8.03 12.01
CA GLU A 176 -16.19 -7.93 11.66
C GLU A 176 -16.52 -6.75 10.72
N ASN A 177 -15.80 -5.62 10.81
CA ASN A 177 -16.12 -4.42 10.03
C ASN A 177 -15.47 -4.38 8.63
N ARG A 178 -15.26 -5.53 8.02
CA ARG A 178 -14.63 -5.67 6.70
C ARG A 178 -15.40 -6.65 5.84
N LEU A 179 -15.24 -6.52 4.52
CA LEU A 179 -15.88 -7.41 3.56
C LEU A 179 -15.51 -8.89 3.82
N HIS A 180 -14.26 -9.14 4.21
CA HIS A 180 -13.76 -10.45 4.59
C HIS A 180 -12.93 -10.34 5.88
N PRO A 181 -13.10 -11.25 6.86
CA PRO A 181 -12.32 -11.26 8.11
C PRO A 181 -10.80 -11.27 7.89
N GLU A 182 -10.35 -11.92 6.82
CA GLU A 182 -8.94 -12.10 6.47
C GLU A 182 -8.26 -10.75 6.15
N HIS A 183 -9.00 -9.78 5.62
CA HIS A 183 -8.49 -8.42 5.45
C HIS A 183 -8.10 -7.77 6.79
N GLY A 184 -8.69 -8.24 7.89
CA GLY A 184 -8.39 -7.81 9.26
C GLY A 184 -7.17 -8.49 9.88
N TYR A 185 -6.69 -9.61 9.33
CA TYR A 185 -5.64 -10.43 9.97
C TYR A 185 -4.33 -9.68 10.16
N ARG A 186 -3.89 -8.91 9.16
CA ARG A 186 -2.68 -8.06 9.27
C ARG A 186 -2.82 -7.00 10.37
N ALA A 187 -4.01 -6.42 10.52
CA ALA A 187 -4.27 -5.43 11.56
C ALA A 187 -4.27 -6.10 12.95
N CYS A 188 -4.91 -7.26 13.07
CA CYS A 188 -4.94 -8.05 14.32
C CYS A 188 -3.53 -8.45 14.75
N LEU A 189 -2.72 -9.03 13.84
CA LEU A 189 -1.31 -9.33 14.13
C LEU A 189 -0.52 -8.08 14.49
N GLY A 190 -0.71 -6.99 13.75
CA GLY A 190 -0.04 -5.72 14.01
C GLY A 190 -0.33 -5.20 15.41
N ILE A 191 -1.58 -5.27 15.87
CA ILE A 191 -1.99 -4.88 17.23
C ILE A 191 -1.40 -5.84 18.27
N LEU A 192 -1.61 -7.14 18.10
CA LEU A 192 -1.18 -8.15 19.08
C LEU A 192 0.35 -8.20 19.24
N HIS A 193 1.11 -7.98 18.16
CA HIS A 193 2.58 -7.90 18.24
C HIS A 193 3.09 -6.70 19.04
N GLN A 194 2.30 -5.63 19.22
CA GLN A 194 2.70 -4.52 20.09
C GLN A 194 2.89 -4.97 21.54
N SER A 195 2.21 -6.05 21.98
CA SER A 195 2.40 -6.62 23.32
C SER A 195 3.86 -7.01 23.60
N ARG A 196 4.61 -7.43 22.57
CA ARG A 196 6.02 -7.84 22.70
C ARG A 196 6.93 -6.64 22.96
N HIS A 197 6.58 -5.47 22.45
CA HIS A 197 7.39 -4.26 22.57
C HIS A 197 6.99 -3.40 23.77
N TYR A 198 5.69 -3.35 24.07
CA TYR A 198 5.13 -2.42 25.05
C TYR A 198 4.57 -3.11 26.31
N GLY A 199 4.44 -4.44 26.30
CA GLY A 199 3.79 -5.21 27.37
C GLY A 199 2.26 -5.27 27.21
N ASN A 200 1.66 -6.31 27.82
CA ASN A 200 0.21 -6.55 27.74
C ASN A 200 -0.60 -5.42 28.37
N GLU A 201 -0.22 -4.96 29.57
CA GLU A 201 -0.95 -3.95 30.32
C GLU A 201 -0.99 -2.59 29.59
N ARG A 202 0.14 -2.20 28.98
CA ARG A 202 0.23 -0.95 28.23
C ARG A 202 -0.58 -1.02 26.93
N LEU A 203 -0.55 -2.16 26.25
CA LEU A 203 -1.37 -2.39 25.07
C LEU A 203 -2.86 -2.34 25.41
N GLU A 204 -3.28 -2.97 26.51
CA GLU A 204 -4.68 -2.98 26.93
C GLU A 204 -5.19 -1.55 27.20
N ARG A 205 -4.41 -0.72 27.92
CA ARG A 205 -4.76 0.70 28.14
C ARG A 205 -4.85 1.48 26.83
N ALA A 206 -3.94 1.25 25.88
CA ALA A 206 -4.02 1.87 24.57
C ALA A 206 -5.27 1.43 23.79
N CYS A 207 -5.69 0.16 23.92
CA CYS A 207 -6.94 -0.34 23.34
C CYS A 207 -8.17 0.29 24.01
N VAL A 208 -8.18 0.45 25.34
CA VAL A 208 -9.25 1.18 26.06
C VAL A 208 -9.40 2.58 25.50
N GLN A 209 -8.28 3.31 25.38
CA GLN A 209 -8.29 4.67 24.86
C GLN A 209 -8.76 4.72 23.40
N ALA A 210 -8.29 3.79 22.55
CA ALA A 210 -8.70 3.71 21.15
C ALA A 210 -10.21 3.45 20.99
N VAL A 211 -10.81 2.64 21.86
CA VAL A 211 -12.26 2.39 21.89
C VAL A 211 -12.99 3.64 22.38
N LYS A 212 -12.51 4.30 23.45
CA LYS A 212 -13.10 5.51 24.02
C LYS A 212 -13.21 6.65 23.00
N ILE A 213 -12.19 6.83 22.16
CA ILE A 213 -12.18 7.85 21.09
C ILE A 213 -12.89 7.40 19.81
N GLY A 214 -13.52 6.23 19.79
CA GLY A 214 -14.23 5.70 18.61
C GLY A 214 -13.32 5.33 17.44
N SER A 215 -12.02 5.12 17.68
CA SER A 215 -11.04 4.77 16.64
C SER A 215 -10.27 3.48 16.97
N PRO A 216 -10.94 2.31 16.98
CA PRO A 216 -10.34 1.00 17.26
C PRO A 216 -9.52 0.48 16.05
N THR A 217 -8.58 1.30 15.55
CA THR A 217 -7.73 0.97 14.40
C THR A 217 -6.28 0.72 14.80
N TYR A 218 -5.59 -0.14 14.06
CA TYR A 218 -4.14 -0.37 14.25
C TYR A 218 -3.35 0.95 14.25
N LYS A 219 -3.66 1.88 13.34
CA LYS A 219 -2.96 3.17 13.25
C LYS A 219 -3.16 4.02 14.50
N SER A 220 -4.39 4.07 15.01
CA SER A 220 -4.72 4.79 16.24
C SER A 220 -3.95 4.21 17.42
N ILE A 221 -4.00 2.90 17.61
CA ILE A 221 -3.30 2.21 18.72
C ILE A 221 -1.78 2.40 18.62
N ALA A 222 -1.20 2.23 17.42
CA ALA A 222 0.22 2.46 17.21
C ALA A 222 0.61 3.91 17.52
N SER A 223 -0.24 4.90 17.19
CA SER A 223 -0.01 6.30 17.52
C SER A 223 -0.12 6.57 19.03
N ILE A 224 -1.13 5.99 19.69
CA ILE A 224 -1.33 6.11 21.14
C ILE A 224 -0.09 5.59 21.87
N LEU A 225 0.33 4.36 21.57
CA LEU A 225 1.50 3.72 22.19
C LEU A 225 2.81 4.48 21.92
N LYS A 226 2.98 4.98 20.70
CA LYS A 226 4.17 5.76 20.32
C LYS A 226 4.27 7.06 21.11
N ASN A 227 3.15 7.75 21.30
CA ASN A 227 3.09 9.06 21.95
C ASN A 227 2.85 8.97 23.46
N GLY A 228 2.55 7.79 24.01
CA GLY A 228 2.30 7.59 25.44
C GLY A 228 0.93 8.11 25.92
N LEU A 229 -0.04 8.26 25.02
CA LEU A 229 -1.35 8.87 25.30
C LEU A 229 -2.27 7.96 26.13
N GLU A 230 -1.86 6.71 26.37
CA GLU A 230 -2.56 5.78 27.26
C GLU A 230 -2.34 6.07 28.76
N LYS A 231 -1.37 6.93 29.09
CA LYS A 231 -0.99 7.24 30.48
C LYS A 231 -1.96 8.19 31.18
N ASP A 232 -2.76 8.93 30.41
CA ASP A 232 -3.71 9.92 30.93
C ASP A 232 -5.06 9.31 31.31
N LEU A 233 -5.18 7.97 31.26
CA LEU A 233 -6.29 7.27 31.87
C LEU A 233 -6.07 7.28 33.40
N PRO A 234 -6.94 7.94 34.19
CA PRO A 234 -6.85 7.78 35.63
C PRO A 234 -6.92 6.29 35.95
N HIS A 235 -5.98 5.80 36.77
CA HIS A 235 -6.19 4.55 37.46
C HIS A 235 -7.49 4.73 38.25
N GLU A 236 -8.58 4.13 37.80
CA GLU A 236 -9.69 3.84 38.70
C GLU A 236 -9.20 2.75 39.66
N SER A 237 -8.33 3.13 40.61
CA SER A 237 -8.44 2.55 41.93
C SER A 237 -9.86 2.87 42.39
N ILE A 238 -10.64 1.84 42.70
CA ILE A 238 -11.88 1.99 43.44
C ILE A 238 -11.50 2.62 44.77
N SER A 239 -11.46 3.95 44.81
CA SER A 239 -11.46 4.67 46.06
C SER A 239 -12.90 4.59 46.53
N GLU A 240 -13.12 3.91 47.65
CA GLU A 240 -14.32 4.14 48.44
C GLU A 240 -14.40 5.66 48.64
N HIS A 241 -15.33 6.31 47.93
CA HIS A 241 -15.56 7.72 48.13
C HIS A 241 -16.17 7.87 49.52
N GLU A 242 -15.40 8.33 50.49
CA GLU A 242 -15.97 8.97 51.67
C GLU A 242 -16.94 10.07 51.18
N PRO A 243 -18.17 10.11 51.70
CA PRO A 243 -19.13 11.11 51.28
C PRO A 243 -18.56 12.51 51.56
N LEU A 244 -18.49 13.32 50.50
CA LEU A 244 -18.10 14.72 50.60
C LEU A 244 -19.07 15.44 51.53
N VAL A 245 -18.59 15.81 52.72
CA VAL A 245 -19.34 16.65 53.64
C VAL A 245 -19.30 18.09 53.11
N HIS A 246 -20.43 18.56 52.60
CA HIS A 246 -20.64 19.95 52.20
C HIS A 246 -21.64 20.63 53.16
N ASP A 247 -21.45 21.91 53.43
CA ASP A 247 -22.32 22.75 54.29
C ASP A 247 -23.79 22.82 53.84
N ASN A 248 -24.10 22.35 52.62
CA ASN A 248 -25.46 22.27 52.09
C ASN A 248 -26.20 20.98 52.48
N LEU A 249 -25.55 20.02 53.16
CA LEU A 249 -26.20 18.84 53.73
C LEU A 249 -26.86 19.20 55.05
N ARG A 250 -28.16 19.53 54.99
CA ARG A 250 -28.95 19.82 56.20
C ARG A 250 -29.24 18.53 56.95
N GLY A 251 -28.63 18.40 58.12
CA GLY A 251 -28.84 17.27 59.02
C GLY A 251 -30.25 17.22 59.64
N PRO A 252 -30.60 16.12 60.30
CA PRO A 252 -31.93 15.86 60.86
C PRO A 252 -32.40 16.87 61.94
N GLY A 253 -31.53 17.78 62.40
CA GLY A 253 -31.91 18.89 63.28
C GLY A 253 -32.64 20.05 62.58
N TYR A 254 -32.72 20.08 61.25
CA TYR A 254 -33.41 21.14 60.50
C TYR A 254 -34.96 21.02 60.51
N TYR A 255 -35.51 19.87 60.89
CA TYR A 255 -36.95 19.58 60.85
C TYR A 255 -37.61 19.50 62.24
N ARG A 256 -37.12 20.24 63.23
CA ARG A 256 -37.79 20.39 64.54
C ARG A 256 -38.64 21.64 64.59
#